data_AF-J9Z661-F1
#
_entry.id   AF-J9Z661-F1
#
_cell.length_a   1.000
_cell.length_b   1.000
_cell.length_c   1.000
_cell.angle_alpha   90.00
_cell.angle_beta   90.00
_cell.angle_gamma   90.00
#
_symmetry.space_group_name_H-M   'P 1'
#
loop_
_entity.id
_entity.type
_entity.pdbx_description
1 polymer ?
#
loop_
_entity_poly.entity_id
_entity_poly.type
_entity_poly.pdbx_seq_one_letter_code
_entity_poly.pdbx_strand_id
1 'polypeptide(L)'
;MPRRAENWDEAEVGAEEAGVEEYGPEEDGGEESGAEESGPEESGPEELGAEEEMEAGRPRPVLRSVNSREPSQVIFCNRSPRVVLPVWLNFDGEPQPYPTLPPGTGRRIHS
;
A
#
# COMPACT_ATOMS: atom_id res chain seq x y z
N MET A 1 -14.88 -56.80 -6.66
CA MET A 1 -16.29 -56.34 -6.66
C MET A 1 -16.35 -55.02 -5.91
N PRO A 2 -16.81 -53.93 -6.54
CA PRO A 2 -16.77 -52.57 -5.98
C PRO A 2 -17.96 -52.34 -5.04
N ARG A 3 -17.85 -51.37 -4.13
CA ARG A 3 -19.03 -50.68 -3.59
C ARG A 3 -18.95 -49.21 -3.95
N ARG A 4 -20.02 -48.78 -4.60
CA ARG A 4 -20.25 -47.50 -5.23
C ARG A 4 -20.98 -46.59 -4.24
N ALA A 5 -20.57 -45.32 -4.30
CA ALA A 5 -21.28 -44.08 -4.05
C ALA A 5 -22.03 -43.92 -2.74
N GLU A 6 -21.74 -42.82 -2.05
CA GLU A 6 -22.79 -41.92 -1.58
C GLU A 6 -22.39 -40.50 -1.98
N ASN A 7 -23.26 -39.92 -2.82
CA ASN A 7 -23.26 -38.53 -3.21
C ASN A 7 -23.64 -37.70 -1.97
N TRP A 8 -23.09 -36.49 -1.86
CA TRP A 8 -23.65 -35.44 -1.01
C TRP A 8 -24.23 -34.36 -1.91
N ASP A 9 -25.50 -34.10 -1.66
CA ASP A 9 -26.36 -33.17 -2.34
C ASP A 9 -25.99 -31.69 -2.10
N GLU A 10 -26.47 -30.92 -3.07
CA GLU A 10 -27.10 -29.61 -2.93
C GLU A 10 -26.29 -28.32 -2.76
N ALA A 11 -26.86 -27.35 -3.47
CA ALA A 11 -26.75 -25.89 -3.37
C ALA A 11 -25.61 -25.27 -4.18
N GLU A 12 -25.84 -24.29 -5.05
CA GLU A 12 -26.80 -23.20 -4.97
C GLU A 12 -27.30 -22.83 -6.39
N VAL A 13 -28.61 -22.60 -6.51
CA VAL A 13 -29.23 -21.87 -7.64
C VAL A 13 -29.35 -20.42 -7.19
N GLY A 14 -28.83 -19.46 -7.95
CA GLY A 14 -29.10 -18.06 -7.65
C GLY A 14 -28.36 -17.05 -8.53
N ALA A 15 -29.17 -16.25 -9.24
CA ALA A 15 -28.88 -14.93 -9.82
C ALA A 15 -28.10 -14.88 -11.14
N GLU A 16 -28.84 -15.05 -12.23
CA GLU A 16 -28.57 -14.41 -13.52
C GLU A 16 -29.08 -12.95 -13.46
N GLU A 17 -28.18 -11.98 -13.34
CA GLU A 17 -28.52 -10.57 -13.41
C GLU A 17 -28.55 -10.14 -14.88
N ALA A 18 -29.77 -9.96 -15.40
CA ALA A 18 -30.03 -9.28 -16.65
C ALA A 18 -29.92 -7.76 -16.45
N GLY A 19 -29.19 -7.07 -17.33
CA GLY A 19 -29.11 -5.62 -17.29
C GLY A 19 -28.25 -5.06 -18.40
N VAL A 20 -28.77 -5.06 -19.63
CA VAL A 20 -28.23 -4.26 -20.74
C VAL A 20 -29.39 -3.48 -21.33
N GLU A 21 -29.06 -2.26 -21.75
CA GLU A 21 -29.84 -1.29 -22.54
C GLU A 21 -30.48 -0.16 -21.74
N GLU A 22 -29.78 0.97 -21.70
CA GLU A 22 -30.41 2.29 -21.72
C GLU A 22 -29.73 3.10 -22.84
N TYR A 23 -30.55 3.48 -23.82
CA TYR A 23 -30.23 4.38 -24.94
C TYR A 23 -30.09 5.83 -24.43
N GLY A 24 -29.18 6.60 -25.03
CA GLY A 24 -28.94 8.01 -24.70
C GLY A 24 -30.07 8.98 -25.07
N PRO A 25 -29.95 10.25 -24.65
CA PRO A 25 -29.95 11.34 -25.63
C PRO A 25 -28.85 12.41 -25.42
N GLU A 26 -28.21 12.75 -26.53
CA GLU A 26 -27.99 14.07 -27.16
C GLU A 26 -27.48 15.29 -26.35
N GLU A 27 -26.53 15.95 -27.00
CA GLU A 27 -25.73 17.09 -26.59
C GLU A 27 -26.50 18.40 -26.86
N ASP A 28 -26.50 19.33 -25.91
CA ASP A 28 -26.64 20.76 -26.18
C ASP A 28 -26.22 21.59 -24.94
N GLY A 29 -25.63 22.76 -25.18
CA GLY A 29 -25.42 23.77 -24.13
C GLY A 29 -23.99 24.27 -24.02
N GLY A 30 -23.53 24.96 -25.07
CA GLY A 30 -22.34 25.80 -24.98
C GLY A 30 -22.57 27.07 -24.14
N GLU A 31 -21.43 27.57 -23.64
CA GLU A 31 -21.09 28.96 -23.29
C GLU A 31 -21.80 29.67 -22.13
N GLU A 32 -21.06 29.90 -21.04
CA GLU A 32 -20.94 31.25 -20.47
C GLU A 32 -19.56 31.49 -19.81
N SER A 33 -18.94 32.58 -20.23
CA SER A 33 -17.71 33.19 -19.72
C SER A 33 -17.98 34.01 -18.47
N GLY A 34 -17.03 34.10 -17.52
CA GLY A 34 -17.11 35.16 -16.52
C GLY A 34 -16.06 35.13 -15.41
N ALA A 35 -14.98 35.89 -15.64
CA ALA A 35 -14.21 36.71 -14.70
C ALA A 35 -13.49 36.06 -13.49
N GLU A 36 -12.18 36.25 -13.53
CA GLU A 36 -11.21 36.20 -12.45
C GLU A 36 -11.55 37.03 -11.19
N GLU A 37 -11.22 36.50 -10.01
CA GLU A 37 -10.88 37.34 -8.87
C GLU A 37 -9.72 36.72 -8.07
N SER A 38 -8.55 37.35 -8.24
CA SER A 38 -7.32 37.07 -7.50
C SER A 38 -7.39 37.69 -6.10
N GLY A 39 -7.00 36.92 -5.08
CA GLY A 39 -6.81 37.36 -3.70
C GLY A 39 -5.50 36.78 -3.12
N PRO A 40 -4.88 37.46 -2.13
CA PRO A 40 -3.43 37.58 -2.04
C PRO A 40 -2.69 36.37 -1.47
N GLU A 41 -1.49 36.20 -2.02
CA GLU A 41 -0.36 35.42 -1.55
C GLU A 41 -0.01 35.65 -0.06
N GLU A 42 -0.28 34.66 0.80
CA GLU A 42 0.33 34.58 2.12
C GLU A 42 1.69 33.88 2.04
N SER A 43 2.73 34.68 1.84
CA SER A 43 4.12 34.27 2.00
C SER A 43 4.42 34.01 3.48
N GLY A 44 4.50 32.73 3.86
CA GLY A 44 5.16 32.31 5.10
C GLY A 44 6.57 31.82 4.79
N PRO A 45 7.63 32.32 5.47
CA PRO A 45 8.98 31.82 5.25
C PRO A 45 9.27 30.59 6.13
N GLU A 46 10.10 29.72 5.55
CA GLU A 46 11.13 28.86 6.16
C GLU A 46 10.76 27.75 7.16
N GLU A 47 10.50 26.55 6.62
CA GLU A 47 10.94 25.29 7.25
C GLU A 47 12.03 24.66 6.36
N LEU A 48 13.28 25.03 6.63
CA LEU A 48 14.47 24.38 6.10
C LEU A 48 14.54 22.94 6.65
N GLY A 49 14.07 21.97 5.86
CA GLY A 49 14.17 20.56 6.20
C GLY A 49 13.68 19.57 5.14
N ALA A 50 13.20 20.05 4.00
CA ALA A 50 12.83 19.21 2.87
C ALA A 50 13.98 19.19 1.86
N GLU A 51 15.00 18.37 2.13
CA GLU A 51 15.67 17.68 1.03
C GLU A 51 14.67 16.66 0.45
N GLU A 52 13.59 17.17 -0.13
CA GLU A 52 12.69 16.42 -0.99
C GLU A 52 13.48 16.08 -2.24
N GLU A 53 14.09 14.90 -2.16
CA GLU A 53 14.63 14.16 -3.27
C GLU A 53 13.60 14.22 -4.40
N MET A 54 13.94 14.99 -5.44
CA MET A 54 13.13 15.24 -6.61
C MET A 54 13.00 13.94 -7.40
N GLU A 55 12.09 13.06 -6.98
CA GLU A 55 11.54 12.03 -7.86
C GLU A 55 10.11 12.41 -8.20
N ALA A 56 10.02 13.28 -9.21
CA ALA A 56 8.76 13.79 -9.73
C ALA A 56 7.94 12.64 -10.35
N GLY A 57 6.79 12.35 -9.73
CA GLY A 57 5.63 11.75 -10.44
C GLY A 57 5.09 10.43 -9.90
N ARG A 58 5.83 9.68 -9.06
CA ARG A 58 5.28 8.46 -8.45
C ARG A 58 4.75 8.72 -7.04
N PRO A 59 3.51 8.32 -6.71
CA PRO A 59 3.03 8.44 -5.34
C PRO A 59 3.88 7.55 -4.42
N ARG A 60 4.37 8.12 -3.32
CA ARG A 60 5.16 7.38 -2.33
C ARG A 60 4.31 6.27 -1.69
N PRO A 61 4.80 5.03 -1.58
CA PRO A 61 4.03 3.95 -0.97
C PRO A 61 3.65 4.26 0.48
N VAL A 62 2.46 3.83 0.90
CA VAL A 62 1.96 4.07 2.26
C VAL A 62 2.87 3.37 3.29
N LEU A 63 3.23 2.11 3.04
CA LEU A 63 4.07 1.31 3.93
C LEU A 63 5.54 1.41 3.50
N ARG A 64 6.31 2.20 4.24
CA ARG A 64 7.75 2.42 4.05
C ARG A 64 8.38 2.92 5.35
N SER A 65 9.70 2.86 5.45
CA SER A 65 10.39 3.50 6.59
C SER A 65 10.50 5.00 6.39
N VAL A 66 10.56 5.74 7.50
CA VAL A 66 10.93 7.16 7.52
C VAL A 66 12.45 7.27 7.66
N ASN A 67 13.06 8.19 6.91
CA ASN A 67 14.49 8.48 7.04
C ASN A 67 14.76 9.45 8.20
N SER A 68 14.53 9.00 9.45
CA SER A 68 14.73 9.83 10.64
C SER A 68 16.19 10.20 10.88
N ARG A 69 17.14 9.36 10.43
CA ARG A 69 18.58 9.45 10.72
C ARG A 69 18.90 9.37 12.22
N GLU A 70 17.94 8.90 13.02
CA GLU A 70 18.08 8.70 14.46
C GLU A 70 18.34 7.21 14.73
N PRO A 71 19.52 6.83 15.26
CA PRO A 71 19.84 5.43 15.46
C PRO A 71 19.02 4.82 16.59
N SER A 72 18.48 3.62 16.36
CA SER A 72 17.73 2.82 17.33
C SER A 72 18.35 1.45 17.51
N GLN A 73 18.74 1.09 18.74
CA GLN A 73 19.25 -0.25 19.04
C GLN A 73 18.09 -1.21 19.31
N VAL A 74 17.92 -2.20 18.44
CA VAL A 74 16.83 -3.17 18.53
C VAL A 74 17.40 -4.57 18.75
N ILE A 75 16.70 -5.43 19.49
CA ILE A 75 17.01 -6.85 19.60
C ILE A 75 15.86 -7.65 19.01
N PHE A 76 16.12 -8.37 17.92
CA PHE A 76 15.19 -9.37 17.41
C PHE A 76 15.37 -10.66 18.18
N CYS A 77 14.28 -11.17 18.77
CA CYS A 77 14.25 -12.43 19.50
C CYS A 77 13.34 -13.41 18.76
N ASN A 78 13.92 -14.38 18.06
CA ASN A 78 13.16 -15.43 17.40
C ASN A 78 12.68 -16.47 18.42
N ARG A 79 11.45 -16.31 18.90
CA ARG A 79 10.77 -17.27 19.79
C ARG A 79 9.94 -18.33 19.04
N SER A 80 10.11 -18.43 17.73
CA SER A 80 9.45 -19.43 16.90
C SER A 80 10.35 -20.66 16.68
N PRO A 81 9.78 -21.82 16.31
CA PRO A 81 10.55 -23.00 15.90
C PRO A 81 11.09 -22.91 14.46
N ARG A 82 10.90 -21.78 13.77
CA ARG A 82 11.29 -21.59 12.36
C ARG A 82 12.51 -20.71 12.24
N VAL A 83 13.25 -20.85 11.14
CA VAL A 83 14.24 -19.85 10.72
C VAL A 83 13.46 -18.62 10.26
N VAL A 84 13.80 -17.44 10.79
CA VAL A 84 13.15 -16.16 10.47
C VAL A 84 14.06 -15.35 9.56
N LEU A 85 13.51 -14.76 8.51
CA LEU A 85 14.16 -13.77 7.65
C LEU A 85 13.51 -12.40 7.93
N PRO A 86 14.13 -11.52 8.72
CA PRO A 86 13.61 -10.17 8.91
C PRO A 86 13.70 -9.38 7.60
N VAL A 87 12.69 -8.58 7.31
CA VAL A 87 12.62 -7.74 6.12
C VAL A 87 12.37 -6.31 6.57
N TRP A 88 13.22 -5.39 6.13
CA TRP A 88 13.05 -3.96 6.30
C TRP A 88 12.41 -3.38 5.04
N LEU A 89 11.48 -2.45 5.19
CA LEU A 89 10.98 -1.69 4.05
C LEU A 89 11.82 -0.43 3.96
N ASN A 90 12.56 -0.26 2.87
CA ASN A 90 13.41 0.93 2.70
C ASN A 90 12.56 2.22 2.59
N PHE A 91 13.20 3.35 2.31
CA PHE A 91 12.51 4.64 2.20
C PHE A 91 11.57 4.73 1.00
N ASP A 92 11.73 3.84 0.01
CA ASP A 92 10.84 3.68 -1.13
C ASP A 92 9.75 2.61 -0.91
N GLY A 93 9.78 1.89 0.21
CA GLY A 93 8.84 0.78 0.50
C GLY A 93 9.26 -0.58 -0.07
N GLU A 94 10.45 -0.68 -0.68
CA GLU A 94 10.98 -1.93 -1.22
C GLU A 94 11.52 -2.84 -0.09
N PRO A 95 11.24 -4.16 -0.13
CA PRO A 95 11.68 -5.10 0.89
C PRO A 95 13.18 -5.41 0.80
N GLN A 96 13.88 -5.22 1.91
CA GLN A 96 15.32 -5.46 2.08
C GLN A 96 15.55 -6.56 3.13
N PRO A 97 16.12 -7.71 2.76
CA PRO A 97 16.34 -8.82 3.69
C PRO A 97 17.53 -8.56 4.62
N TYR A 98 17.35 -8.87 5.90
CA TYR A 98 18.42 -8.99 6.88
C TYR A 98 18.92 -10.44 6.98
N PRO A 99 20.09 -10.70 7.59
CA PRO A 99 20.54 -12.08 7.75
C PRO A 99 19.55 -12.86 8.64
N THR A 100 19.36 -14.14 8.32
CA THR A 100 18.39 -14.99 9.00
C THR A 100 18.70 -15.20 10.49
N LEU A 101 17.66 -15.51 11.25
CA LEU A 101 17.69 -15.82 12.67
C LEU A 101 17.24 -17.27 12.88
N PRO A 102 18.11 -18.17 13.34
CA PRO A 102 17.72 -19.54 13.71
C PRO A 102 16.67 -19.56 14.84
N PRO A 103 15.95 -20.68 15.03
CA PRO A 103 15.02 -20.85 16.13
C PRO A 103 15.67 -20.59 17.50
N GLY A 104 14.95 -19.90 18.40
CA GLY A 104 15.40 -19.64 19.77
C GLY A 104 16.57 -18.65 19.90
N THR A 105 16.94 -17.93 18.84
CA THR A 105 18.09 -17.00 18.85
C THR A 105 17.67 -15.54 18.98
N GLY A 106 18.59 -14.71 19.51
CA GLY A 106 18.46 -13.26 19.53
C GLY A 106 19.59 -12.59 18.75
N ARG A 107 19.33 -11.45 18.08
CA ARG A 107 20.36 -10.62 17.45
C ARG A 107 20.10 -9.13 17.69
N ARG A 108 21.15 -8.40 18.08
CA ARG A 108 21.14 -6.93 18.13
C ARG A 108 21.33 -6.33 16.74
N ILE A 109 20.49 -5.39 16.37
CA ILE A 109 20.49 -4.66 15.09
C ILE A 109 20.54 -3.17 15.42
N HIS A 110 21.25 -2.40 14.59
CA HIS A 110 21.19 -0.94 14.60
C HIS A 110 20.21 -0.54 13.49
N SER A 111 19.06 -0.01 13.87
CA SER A 111 17.99 0.44 12.99
C SER A 111 17.92 1.95 12.91
#